data_AF-A0A9P4PP00-F1
#
_entry.id   AF-A0A9P4PP00-F1
#
_cell.length_a   1.000
_cell.length_b   1.000
_cell.length_c   1.000
_cell.angle_alpha   90.00
_cell.angle_beta   90.00
_cell.angle_gamma   90.00
#
_symmetry.space_group_name_H-M   'P 1'
#
loop_
_entity.id
_entity.type
_entity.pdbx_description
1 polymer ?
#
loop_
_entity_poly.entity_id
_entity_poly.type
_entity_poly.pdbx_seq_one_letter_code
_entity_poly.pdbx_strand_id
1 'polypeptide(L)'
;MAPPLTVRNLTATTITLKSLERFEDPNTKQSKATAFPSALKNAQTVAPSAPELGLHVQSFKRQDVDVELAPFESYTLRLEAPEKPNPKTISSLSSTTLRLTIEDEENERFRIDTNPAYTQKGSRTFTPLTPNPSTSYTALYHPTTPTAHLTIHTHHLPNYARWMQGLPDTLPLSAISIPGTHNSHTHYRALPSVRCQVVDVRTQLDNGIRFLDIRVQPASATDTSKRDLYLVHGAFPISLTGTKYLDPVLNACYAFLEANPSETILVSLKREGVGSATDAHLAAILQKHYFLPNAEKWYAGAAIPYLHSARGKLVLVRRYEVAASPELETETEPETEPDTPTAPGLDASAWPHNATHALHGPFCIQDFCEIMHPAAIPDKLLHANAHLARAASATHFVPGVNTDVTNPIPPGPLYLNFLSGSNFFNVGTWPEKIARVVNRGVEQWMCAGHHLGVPVGDPQAPGHASVDGVDGVRGVGGGDGAAGVVVMDMVGEGGSWDLVRLVVGMNMGVLEKVGRGV
;
A
#
# COMPACT_ATOMS: atom_id res chain seq x y z
N MET A 1 -26.61 -19.64 -13.38
CA MET A 1 -25.52 -19.01 -14.15
C MET A 1 -24.27 -19.08 -13.29
N ALA A 2 -23.12 -19.42 -13.86
CA ALA A 2 -21.87 -19.34 -13.11
C ALA A 2 -21.54 -17.86 -12.84
N PRO A 3 -21.07 -17.49 -11.64
CA PRO A 3 -20.80 -16.10 -11.31
C PRO A 3 -19.72 -15.52 -12.23
N PRO A 4 -19.86 -14.25 -12.68
CA PRO A 4 -18.85 -13.60 -13.51
C PRO A 4 -17.54 -13.40 -12.73
N LEU A 5 -16.43 -13.31 -13.46
CA LEU A 5 -15.11 -13.00 -12.91
C LEU A 5 -14.48 -11.86 -13.68
N THR A 6 -14.13 -10.78 -13.00
CA THR A 6 -13.34 -9.70 -13.59
C THR A 6 -11.86 -10.01 -13.44
N VAL A 7 -11.11 -10.04 -14.55
CA VAL A 7 -9.65 -10.12 -14.55
C VAL A 7 -9.10 -8.70 -14.70
N ARG A 8 -8.13 -8.33 -13.87
CA ARG A 8 -7.51 -7.00 -13.88
C ARG A 8 -6.00 -7.12 -14.06
N ASN A 9 -5.43 -6.35 -14.99
CA ASN A 9 -3.99 -6.27 -15.20
C ASN A 9 -3.39 -5.15 -14.33
N LEU A 10 -2.67 -5.51 -13.27
CA LEU A 10 -1.82 -4.62 -12.47
C LEU A 10 -0.33 -4.99 -12.66
N THR A 11 0.07 -5.19 -13.91
CA THR A 11 1.45 -5.39 -14.35
C THR A 11 1.89 -4.22 -15.23
N ALA A 12 3.19 -3.93 -15.31
CA ALA A 12 3.71 -2.82 -16.11
C ALA A 12 3.68 -3.07 -17.63
N THR A 13 3.30 -4.28 -18.05
CA THR A 13 3.26 -4.70 -19.46
C THR A 13 1.85 -5.15 -19.82
N THR A 14 1.59 -5.27 -21.12
CA THR A 14 0.35 -5.88 -21.60
C THR A 14 0.37 -7.38 -21.29
N ILE A 15 -0.79 -7.93 -20.96
CA ILE A 15 -1.00 -9.39 -20.87
C ILE A 15 -2.16 -9.78 -21.77
N THR A 16 -2.06 -10.94 -22.41
CA THR A 16 -3.11 -11.46 -23.28
C THR A 16 -3.76 -12.67 -22.63
N LEU A 17 -5.06 -12.61 -22.40
CA LEU A 17 -5.86 -13.75 -21.95
C LEU A 17 -6.09 -14.67 -23.15
N LYS A 18 -5.39 -15.83 -23.21
CA LYS A 18 -5.39 -16.76 -24.35
C LYS A 18 -6.45 -17.85 -24.28
N SER A 19 -6.78 -18.32 -23.08
CA SER A 19 -7.77 -19.38 -22.94
C SER A 19 -8.42 -19.41 -21.57
N LEU A 20 -9.68 -19.83 -21.57
CA LEU A 20 -10.47 -20.12 -20.39
C LEU A 20 -10.99 -21.56 -20.47
N GLU A 21 -10.57 -22.41 -19.54
CA GLU A 21 -11.05 -23.79 -19.43
C GLU A 21 -11.92 -23.94 -18.17
N ARG A 22 -12.97 -24.76 -18.27
CA ARG A 22 -13.88 -25.04 -17.17
C ARG A 22 -13.77 -26.49 -16.70
N PHE A 23 -13.71 -26.66 -15.39
CA PHE A 23 -13.64 -27.94 -14.71
C PHE A 23 -14.73 -28.06 -13.65
N GLU A 24 -15.23 -29.27 -13.45
CA GLU A 24 -16.04 -29.58 -12.28
C GLU A 24 -15.14 -29.50 -11.04
N ASP A 25 -15.54 -28.74 -10.01
CA ASP A 25 -14.70 -28.55 -8.83
C ASP A 25 -14.53 -29.87 -8.05
N PRO A 26 -13.29 -30.38 -7.91
CA PRO A 26 -13.01 -31.62 -7.19
C PRO A 26 -13.36 -31.55 -5.68
N ASN A 27 -13.57 -30.35 -5.12
CA ASN A 27 -13.86 -30.14 -3.70
C ASN A 27 -15.37 -30.13 -3.33
N THR A 28 -16.27 -30.44 -4.27
CA THR A 28 -17.73 -30.46 -4.07
C THR A 28 -18.21 -31.38 -2.93
N LYS A 29 -17.36 -32.26 -2.38
CA LYS A 29 -17.69 -33.16 -1.25
C LYS A 29 -17.21 -32.68 0.13
N GLN A 30 -16.42 -31.61 0.24
CA GLN A 30 -15.89 -31.16 1.54
C GLN A 30 -16.73 -30.08 2.25
N SER A 31 -17.70 -29.47 1.55
CA SER A 31 -18.59 -28.48 2.16
C SER A 31 -19.93 -29.10 2.61
N LYS A 32 -19.91 -29.84 3.72
CA LYS A 32 -21.12 -30.00 4.56
C LYS A 32 -20.88 -29.26 5.87
N ALA A 33 -21.67 -28.21 6.09
CA ALA A 33 -21.76 -27.55 7.38
C ALA A 33 -22.40 -28.51 8.40
N THR A 34 -21.60 -29.08 9.29
CA THR A 34 -22.12 -29.67 10.53
C THR A 34 -22.19 -28.58 11.59
N ALA A 35 -23.40 -28.37 12.12
CA ALA A 35 -23.70 -27.42 13.19
C ALA A 35 -22.90 -27.73 14.47
N PHE A 36 -22.55 -26.64 15.18
CA PHE A 36 -21.83 -26.54 16.46
C PHE A 36 -22.35 -27.47 17.60
N PRO A 37 -21.49 -27.86 18.57
CA PRO A 37 -21.23 -27.00 19.74
C PRO A 37 -19.79 -26.93 20.28
N SER A 38 -19.43 -25.72 20.74
CA SER A 38 -18.46 -25.30 21.79
C SER A 38 -17.25 -26.19 22.17
N ALA A 39 -16.02 -25.70 21.92
CA ALA A 39 -14.89 -25.64 22.88
C ALA A 39 -13.67 -24.91 22.27
N LEU A 40 -12.84 -24.33 23.14
CA LEU A 40 -11.78 -23.35 22.89
C LEU A 40 -10.47 -23.91 22.26
N LYS A 41 -9.74 -22.97 21.63
CA LYS A 41 -8.27 -22.84 21.40
C LYS A 41 -7.67 -23.23 20.03
N ASN A 42 -7.00 -22.22 19.45
CA ASN A 42 -5.95 -22.27 18.43
C ASN A 42 -6.25 -23.04 17.13
N ALA A 43 -6.99 -22.40 16.21
CA ALA A 43 -6.92 -22.76 14.80
C ALA A 43 -6.11 -21.68 14.07
N GLN A 44 -4.93 -22.05 13.58
CA GLN A 44 -4.25 -21.31 12.52
C GLN A 44 -5.24 -21.18 11.36
N THR A 45 -5.46 -19.96 10.89
CA THR A 45 -6.24 -19.68 9.68
C THR A 45 -5.47 -20.21 8.47
N VAL A 46 -5.69 -21.49 8.15
CA VAL A 46 -5.20 -22.11 6.92
C VAL A 46 -6.07 -21.60 5.77
N ALA A 47 -5.45 -20.92 4.80
CA ALA A 47 -6.09 -20.53 3.55
C ALA A 47 -6.71 -21.77 2.87
N PRO A 48 -7.85 -21.64 2.15
CA PRO A 48 -8.37 -22.77 1.39
C PRO A 48 -7.35 -23.16 0.32
N SER A 49 -6.91 -24.42 0.36
CA SER A 49 -6.05 -25.03 -0.65
C SER A 49 -6.72 -24.93 -2.02
N ALA A 50 -5.92 -24.64 -3.05
CA ALA A 50 -6.39 -24.67 -4.42
C ALA A 50 -6.94 -26.07 -4.77
N PRO A 51 -7.97 -26.18 -5.61
CA PRO A 51 -8.29 -27.44 -6.27
C PRO A 51 -7.07 -27.82 -7.11
N GLU A 52 -6.35 -28.85 -6.70
CA GLU A 52 -5.28 -29.42 -7.52
C GLU A 52 -5.91 -30.22 -8.66
N LEU A 53 -6.21 -29.53 -9.75
CA LEU A 53 -6.59 -30.17 -10.99
C LEU A 53 -5.34 -30.80 -11.62
N GLY A 54 -5.28 -32.13 -11.61
CA GLY A 54 -4.17 -32.88 -12.22
C GLY A 54 -3.93 -32.49 -13.70
N LEU A 55 -2.71 -32.73 -14.19
CA LEU A 55 -2.27 -32.37 -15.55
C LEU A 55 -3.15 -32.95 -16.68
N HIS A 56 -3.97 -33.95 -16.38
CA HIS A 56 -4.78 -34.70 -17.36
C HIS A 56 -6.29 -34.65 -17.11
N VAL A 57 -6.80 -33.72 -16.30
CA VAL A 57 -8.25 -33.58 -16.12
C VAL A 57 -8.86 -33.07 -17.43
N GLN A 58 -9.87 -33.76 -17.96
CA GLN A 58 -10.57 -33.34 -19.18
C GLN A 58 -11.48 -32.14 -18.88
N SER A 59 -11.24 -31.01 -19.54
CA SER A 59 -12.13 -29.85 -19.51
C SER A 59 -13.42 -30.17 -20.26
N PHE A 60 -14.58 -29.82 -19.72
CA PHE A 60 -15.85 -30.03 -20.44
C PHE A 60 -16.17 -28.89 -21.43
N LYS A 61 -15.54 -27.72 -21.26
CA LYS A 61 -15.63 -26.58 -22.20
C LYS A 61 -14.33 -25.78 -22.14
N ARG A 62 -13.61 -25.72 -23.26
CA ARG A 62 -12.50 -24.80 -23.50
C ARG A 62 -13.00 -23.69 -24.40
N GLN A 63 -12.71 -22.45 -24.02
CA GLN A 63 -12.95 -21.26 -24.82
C GLN A 63 -11.59 -20.61 -25.05
N ASP A 64 -11.15 -20.55 -26.30
CA ASP A 64 -10.03 -19.70 -26.66
C ASP A 64 -10.53 -18.25 -26.59
N VAL A 65 -9.79 -17.44 -25.85
CA VAL A 65 -10.05 -16.02 -25.63
C VAL A 65 -8.81 -15.32 -26.21
N ASP A 66 -8.96 -14.17 -26.85
CA ASP A 66 -7.80 -13.40 -27.31
C ASP A 66 -8.06 -11.96 -26.95
N VAL A 67 -7.96 -11.69 -25.64
CA VAL A 67 -8.25 -10.39 -25.05
C VAL A 67 -6.95 -9.83 -24.50
N GLU A 68 -6.45 -8.79 -25.15
CA GLU A 68 -5.35 -7.99 -24.65
C GLU A 68 -5.85 -7.11 -23.49
N LEU A 69 -5.06 -7.06 -22.43
CA LEU A 69 -5.28 -6.22 -21.27
C LEU A 69 -4.03 -5.38 -21.05
N ALA A 70 -4.11 -4.10 -21.38
CA ALA A 70 -3.05 -3.15 -21.06
C ALA A 70 -2.97 -2.90 -19.54
N PRO A 71 -1.88 -2.28 -19.04
CA PRO A 71 -1.78 -1.85 -17.65
C PRO A 71 -3.05 -1.12 -17.16
N PHE A 72 -3.50 -1.45 -15.95
CA PHE A 72 -4.73 -0.95 -15.29
C PHE A 72 -6.07 -1.34 -15.93
N GLU A 73 -6.09 -2.04 -17.06
CA GLU A 73 -7.33 -2.48 -17.67
C GLU A 73 -7.95 -3.67 -16.94
N SER A 74 -9.27 -3.80 -17.08
CA SER A 74 -10.05 -4.92 -16.54
C SER A 74 -10.97 -5.50 -17.60
N TYR A 75 -11.11 -6.83 -17.63
CA TYR A 75 -12.05 -7.54 -18.49
C TYR A 75 -12.95 -8.48 -17.68
N THR A 76 -14.27 -8.40 -17.89
CA THR A 76 -15.23 -9.25 -17.18
C THR A 76 -15.60 -10.50 -17.99
N LEU A 77 -15.15 -11.65 -17.52
CA LEU A 77 -15.50 -12.96 -18.05
C LEU A 77 -16.97 -13.29 -17.73
N ARG A 78 -17.84 -13.20 -18.73
CA ARG A 78 -19.24 -13.64 -18.64
C ARG A 78 -19.35 -15.10 -19.04
N LEU A 79 -19.55 -15.97 -18.05
CA LEU A 79 -19.67 -17.40 -18.28
C LEU A 79 -21.08 -17.72 -18.83
N GLU A 80 -21.16 -18.08 -20.11
CA GLU A 80 -22.41 -18.56 -20.72
C GLU A 80 -23.09 -19.66 -19.88
N ALA A 81 -24.41 -19.55 -19.71
CA ALA A 81 -25.23 -20.55 -19.06
C ALA A 81 -25.21 -21.87 -19.85
N PRO A 82 -25.29 -23.05 -19.21
CA PRO A 82 -25.41 -24.31 -19.93
C PRO A 82 -26.68 -24.30 -20.80
N GLU A 83 -26.55 -24.70 -22.06
CA GLU A 83 -27.67 -24.88 -22.98
C GLU A 83 -28.56 -26.03 -22.48
N LYS A 84 -29.77 -25.68 -22.03
CA LYS A 84 -30.84 -26.55 -21.52
C LYS A 84 -30.52 -27.32 -20.21
N PRO A 85 -31.27 -27.07 -19.12
CA PRO A 85 -31.18 -27.92 -17.94
C PRO A 85 -31.72 -29.31 -18.27
N ASN A 86 -30.86 -30.34 -18.22
CA ASN A 86 -31.30 -31.73 -18.29
C ASN A 86 -32.01 -32.06 -16.95
N PRO A 87 -33.31 -32.40 -16.93
CA PRO A 87 -34.09 -32.54 -15.69
C PRO A 87 -33.68 -33.73 -14.80
N LYS A 88 -32.70 -34.55 -15.22
CA LYS A 88 -32.14 -35.66 -14.42
C LYS A 88 -30.89 -35.30 -13.62
N THR A 89 -30.38 -34.07 -13.72
CA THR A 89 -29.17 -33.58 -13.01
C THR A 89 -29.50 -32.49 -12.00
N ILE A 90 -30.65 -32.57 -11.32
CA ILE A 90 -30.98 -31.71 -10.17
C ILE A 90 -30.35 -32.33 -8.91
N SER A 91 -29.02 -32.37 -8.86
CA SER A 91 -28.28 -32.82 -7.67
C SER A 91 -26.79 -32.49 -7.83
N SER A 92 -26.45 -31.20 -7.81
CA SER A 92 -25.15 -30.63 -7.40
C SER A 92 -25.09 -29.22 -7.98
N LEU A 93 -25.12 -28.19 -7.13
CA LEU A 93 -24.55 -26.90 -7.49
C LEU A 93 -23.03 -27.12 -7.59
N SER A 94 -22.56 -27.73 -8.67
CA SER A 94 -21.12 -27.95 -8.84
C SER A 94 -20.48 -26.59 -9.07
N SER A 95 -19.69 -26.16 -8.10
CA SER A 95 -18.84 -24.99 -8.25
C SER A 95 -17.93 -25.24 -9.47
N THR A 96 -17.76 -24.24 -10.32
CA THR A 96 -16.94 -24.38 -11.53
C THR A 96 -15.57 -23.80 -11.24
N THR A 97 -14.53 -24.63 -11.35
CA THR A 97 -13.15 -24.12 -11.34
C THR A 97 -12.80 -23.65 -12.74
N LEU A 98 -12.28 -22.43 -12.83
CA LEU A 98 -11.75 -21.82 -14.03
C LEU A 98 -10.24 -21.96 -14.06
N ARG A 99 -9.70 -22.40 -15.20
CA ARG A 99 -8.28 -22.28 -15.52
C ARG A 99 -8.10 -21.18 -16.54
N LEU A 100 -7.33 -20.17 -16.18
CA LEU A 100 -6.98 -19.06 -17.06
C LEU A 100 -5.55 -19.25 -17.53
N THR A 101 -5.32 -19.09 -18.83
CA THR A 101 -3.98 -19.00 -19.41
C THR A 101 -3.75 -17.58 -19.91
N ILE A 102 -2.65 -16.98 -19.47
CA ILE A 102 -2.14 -15.72 -19.99
C ILE A 102 -0.87 -15.94 -20.81
N GLU A 103 -0.61 -15.00 -21.70
CA GLU A 103 0.62 -14.85 -22.48
C GLU A 103 1.11 -13.41 -22.29
N ASP A 104 2.42 -13.22 -22.12
CA ASP A 104 3.04 -11.89 -22.04
C ASP A 104 3.63 -11.45 -23.39
N GLU A 105 4.22 -10.25 -23.42
CA GLU A 105 4.81 -9.66 -24.63
C GLU A 105 6.00 -10.46 -25.19
N GLU A 106 6.65 -11.29 -24.36
CA GLU A 106 7.74 -12.20 -24.75
C GLU A 106 7.22 -13.56 -25.23
N ASN A 107 5.90 -13.73 -25.35
CA ASN A 107 5.21 -14.98 -25.69
C ASN A 107 5.41 -16.09 -24.63
N GLU A 108 5.70 -15.72 -23.39
CA GLU A 108 5.77 -16.66 -22.27
C GLU A 108 4.37 -16.93 -21.72
N ARG A 109 4.05 -18.20 -21.48
CA ARG A 109 2.70 -18.62 -21.07
C ARG A 109 2.66 -19.02 -19.61
N PHE A 110 1.57 -18.64 -18.95
CA PHE A 110 1.33 -18.92 -17.54
C PHE A 110 -0.11 -19.32 -17.32
N ARG A 111 -0.36 -20.23 -16.38
CA ARG A 111 -1.71 -20.66 -16.00
C ARG A 111 -2.02 -20.43 -14.53
N ILE A 112 -3.30 -20.20 -14.24
CA ILE A 112 -3.81 -20.16 -12.87
C ILE A 112 -5.20 -20.76 -12.77
N ASP A 113 -5.47 -21.44 -11.66
CA ASP A 113 -6.77 -22.02 -11.34
C ASP A 113 -7.46 -21.20 -10.24
N THR A 114 -8.71 -20.80 -10.50
CA THR A 114 -9.53 -20.01 -9.56
C THR A 114 -11.00 -20.40 -9.64
N ASN A 115 -11.77 -20.07 -8.61
CA ASN A 115 -13.21 -20.32 -8.57
C ASN A 115 -13.95 -19.02 -8.22
N PRO A 116 -14.78 -18.47 -9.13
CA PRO A 116 -15.51 -17.22 -8.88
C PRO A 116 -16.54 -17.31 -7.74
N ALA A 117 -16.83 -18.52 -7.23
CA ALA A 117 -17.71 -18.73 -6.09
C ALA A 117 -16.98 -18.76 -4.74
N TYR A 118 -15.64 -18.61 -4.70
CA TYR A 118 -14.93 -18.51 -3.43
C TYR A 118 -15.39 -17.31 -2.64
N THR A 119 -15.60 -17.52 -1.34
CA THR A 119 -16.05 -16.50 -0.38
C THR A 119 -14.90 -15.84 0.36
N GLN A 120 -13.69 -16.38 0.22
CA GLN A 120 -12.47 -15.89 0.85
C GLN A 120 -11.54 -15.31 -0.20
N LYS A 121 -10.81 -14.25 0.16
CA LYS A 121 -9.71 -13.77 -0.66
C LYS A 121 -8.56 -14.77 -0.67
N GLY A 122 -7.70 -14.71 -1.68
CA GLY A 122 -6.52 -15.57 -1.73
C GLY A 122 -5.51 -15.10 -2.78
N SER A 123 -4.23 -15.20 -2.42
CA SER A 123 -3.11 -14.91 -3.31
C SER A 123 -2.49 -16.21 -3.83
N ARG A 124 -2.23 -16.30 -5.14
CA ARG A 124 -1.68 -17.50 -5.78
C ARG A 124 -0.74 -17.13 -6.91
N THR A 125 0.43 -17.76 -6.94
CA THR A 125 1.38 -17.65 -8.04
C THR A 125 0.90 -18.47 -9.24
N PHE A 126 1.11 -17.94 -10.44
CA PHE A 126 0.83 -18.66 -11.68
C PHE A 126 1.82 -19.81 -11.86
N THR A 127 1.37 -20.89 -12.47
CA THR A 127 2.26 -21.96 -12.94
C THR A 127 2.81 -21.59 -14.32
N PRO A 128 4.14 -21.49 -14.51
CA PRO A 128 4.70 -21.26 -15.82
C PRO A 128 4.48 -22.47 -16.73
N LEU A 129 4.11 -22.20 -17.97
CA LEU A 129 4.00 -23.19 -19.05
C LEU A 129 5.19 -23.11 -20.01
N THR A 130 5.80 -21.93 -20.14
CA THR A 130 7.09 -21.75 -20.81
C THR A 130 8.24 -22.16 -19.86
N PRO A 131 9.21 -22.97 -20.30
CA PRO A 131 10.38 -23.31 -19.50
C PRO A 131 11.26 -22.08 -19.20
N ASN A 132 11.72 -21.94 -17.96
CA ASN A 132 12.61 -20.86 -17.50
C ASN A 132 12.09 -19.45 -17.89
N PRO A 133 10.89 -19.05 -17.43
CA PRO A 133 10.33 -17.77 -17.80
C PRO A 133 11.19 -16.61 -17.27
N SER A 134 11.19 -15.51 -18.00
CA SER A 134 11.83 -14.24 -17.64
C SER A 134 11.22 -13.62 -16.38
N THR A 135 9.95 -13.92 -16.11
CA THR A 135 9.18 -13.34 -15.02
C THR A 135 8.26 -14.35 -14.33
N SER A 136 7.59 -13.91 -13.27
CA SER A 136 6.53 -14.66 -12.62
C SER A 136 5.36 -13.77 -12.27
N TYR A 137 4.16 -14.34 -12.27
CA TYR A 137 2.91 -13.64 -11.99
C TYR A 137 2.27 -14.19 -10.73
N THR A 138 1.61 -13.32 -9.97
CA THR A 138 0.72 -13.71 -8.88
C THR A 138 -0.64 -13.07 -9.12
N ALA A 139 -1.71 -13.82 -8.85
CA ALA A 139 -3.05 -13.27 -8.79
C ALA A 139 -3.52 -13.14 -7.36
N LEU A 140 -4.13 -12.00 -7.07
CA LEU A 140 -4.95 -11.79 -5.88
C LEU A 140 -6.43 -11.93 -6.26
N TYR A 141 -7.07 -12.97 -5.74
CA TYR A 141 -8.52 -13.15 -5.85
C TYR A 141 -9.21 -12.40 -4.71
N HIS A 142 -10.21 -11.59 -5.06
CA HIS A 142 -11.07 -10.90 -4.12
C HIS A 142 -12.56 -11.21 -4.41
N PRO A 143 -13.34 -11.70 -3.42
CA PRO A 143 -14.75 -12.09 -3.59
C PRO A 143 -15.69 -10.88 -3.54
N THR A 144 -15.41 -9.88 -4.37
CA THR A 144 -16.14 -8.61 -4.42
C THR A 144 -17.58 -8.79 -4.92
N THR A 145 -18.52 -7.98 -4.44
CA THR A 145 -19.90 -7.94 -4.93
C THR A 145 -20.12 -6.71 -5.82
N PRO A 146 -20.80 -6.85 -6.99
CA PRO A 146 -21.52 -8.03 -7.48
C PRO A 146 -20.64 -9.04 -8.23
N THR A 147 -19.37 -8.73 -8.52
CA THR A 147 -18.49 -9.55 -9.36
C THR A 147 -17.13 -9.76 -8.70
N ALA A 148 -16.69 -11.01 -8.58
CA ALA A 148 -15.38 -11.34 -8.03
C ALA A 148 -14.26 -10.81 -8.95
N HIS A 149 -13.12 -10.47 -8.36
CA HIS A 149 -11.97 -9.93 -9.08
C HIS A 149 -10.77 -10.85 -8.95
N LEU A 150 -10.05 -11.07 -10.05
CA LEU A 150 -8.76 -11.71 -10.12
C LEU A 150 -7.74 -10.69 -10.63
N THR A 151 -6.95 -10.14 -9.72
CA THR A 151 -5.98 -9.08 -10.02
C THR A 151 -4.61 -9.67 -10.22
N ILE A 152 -4.06 -9.54 -11.43
CA ILE A 152 -2.77 -10.10 -11.83
C ILE A 152 -1.70 -9.02 -11.62
N HIS A 153 -0.62 -9.36 -10.92
CA HIS A 153 0.55 -8.51 -10.76
C HIS A 153 1.82 -9.32 -10.97
N THR A 154 2.85 -8.67 -11.50
CA THR A 154 4.17 -9.27 -11.72
C THR A 154 4.95 -9.33 -10.41
N HIS A 155 5.67 -10.43 -10.21
CA HIS A 155 6.76 -10.56 -9.25
C HIS A 155 8.10 -10.17 -9.91
N HIS A 156 8.17 -9.01 -10.57
CA HIS A 156 9.46 -8.49 -11.06
C HIS A 156 10.42 -8.13 -9.89
N LEU A 157 9.88 -8.09 -8.66
CA LEU A 157 10.64 -7.88 -7.44
C LEU A 157 10.80 -9.23 -6.73
N PRO A 158 11.93 -9.94 -6.94
CA PRO A 158 12.20 -11.19 -6.24
C PRO A 158 12.30 -11.00 -4.72
N ASN A 159 12.44 -9.75 -4.27
CA ASN A 159 12.64 -9.40 -2.88
C ASN A 159 12.03 -8.03 -2.54
N TYR A 160 10.99 -8.02 -1.69
CA TYR A 160 10.38 -6.78 -1.17
C TYR A 160 11.34 -5.96 -0.28
N ALA A 161 12.48 -6.51 0.14
CA ALA A 161 13.53 -5.71 0.78
C ALA A 161 14.30 -4.81 -0.20
N ARG A 162 14.14 -4.97 -1.52
CA ARG A 162 14.87 -4.21 -2.56
C ARG A 162 13.96 -3.73 -3.69
N TRP A 163 12.70 -3.40 -3.38
CA TRP A 163 11.71 -3.11 -4.41
C TRP A 163 11.98 -1.81 -5.17
N MET A 164 12.67 -0.84 -4.56
CA MET A 164 13.03 0.40 -5.24
C MET A 164 14.20 0.22 -6.23
N GLN A 165 14.90 -0.92 -6.22
CA GLN A 165 16.03 -1.19 -7.12
C GLN A 165 15.66 -1.11 -8.60
N GLY A 166 14.46 -1.56 -8.97
CA GLY A 166 13.98 -1.52 -10.36
C GLY A 166 13.44 -0.15 -10.81
N LEU A 167 13.37 0.84 -9.90
CA LEU A 167 12.84 2.16 -10.22
C LEU A 167 13.93 3.07 -10.79
N PRO A 168 13.64 3.89 -11.82
CA PRO A 168 14.57 4.88 -12.35
C PRO A 168 14.99 5.94 -11.31
N ASP A 169 16.27 6.30 -11.38
CA ASP A 169 16.89 7.28 -10.49
C ASP A 169 16.31 8.70 -10.62
N THR A 170 15.75 9.02 -11.78
CA THR A 170 15.12 10.32 -12.10
C THR A 170 13.71 10.48 -11.54
N LEU A 171 13.13 9.45 -10.92
CA LEU A 171 11.80 9.55 -10.34
C LEU A 171 11.82 10.42 -9.08
N PRO A 172 10.94 11.43 -8.95
CA PRO A 172 10.74 12.10 -7.67
C PRO A 172 10.07 11.15 -6.68
N LEU A 173 10.40 11.24 -5.38
CA LEU A 173 9.74 10.40 -4.37
C LEU A 173 8.21 10.58 -4.34
N SER A 174 7.70 11.75 -4.75
CA SER A 174 6.26 11.98 -4.86
C SER A 174 5.57 11.13 -5.93
N ALA A 175 6.28 10.64 -6.93
CA ALA A 175 5.75 9.74 -7.96
C ALA A 175 5.67 8.28 -7.51
N ILE A 176 6.36 7.92 -6.43
CA ILE A 176 6.51 6.52 -6.01
C ILE A 176 5.35 6.16 -5.08
N SER A 177 4.68 5.05 -5.39
CA SER A 177 3.69 4.43 -4.51
C SER A 177 4.41 3.69 -3.38
N ILE A 178 4.27 4.17 -2.14
CA ILE A 178 5.10 3.74 -1.00
C ILE A 178 4.22 3.16 0.10
N PRO A 179 4.44 1.89 0.52
CA PRO A 179 3.81 1.37 1.72
C PRO A 179 4.39 2.01 2.98
N GLY A 180 3.52 2.44 3.89
CA GLY A 180 3.87 3.04 5.16
C GLY A 180 3.19 2.38 6.36
N THR A 181 3.71 2.64 7.57
CA THR A 181 3.09 2.20 8.82
C THR A 181 2.86 3.37 9.77
N HIS A 182 1.68 3.41 10.38
CA HIS A 182 1.32 4.38 11.41
C HIS A 182 1.86 3.89 12.76
N ASN A 183 2.45 4.80 13.55
CA ASN A 183 3.08 4.46 14.83
C ASN A 183 3.93 3.19 14.73
N SER A 184 4.87 3.17 13.78
CA SER A 184 5.58 1.98 13.29
C SER A 184 6.25 1.16 14.39
N HIS A 185 6.63 1.81 15.49
CA HIS A 185 7.30 1.19 16.64
C HIS A 185 6.36 0.44 17.61
N THR A 186 5.04 0.57 17.49
CA THR A 186 4.06 0.06 18.47
C THR A 186 3.67 -1.41 18.28
N HIS A 187 4.68 -2.28 18.15
CA HIS A 187 4.50 -3.73 17.96
C HIS A 187 4.63 -4.56 19.24
N TYR A 188 5.15 -3.96 20.31
CA TYR A 188 5.38 -4.63 21.58
C TYR A 188 4.07 -5.06 22.24
N ARG A 189 4.19 -5.93 23.24
CA ARG A 189 3.07 -6.27 24.13
C ARG A 189 2.63 -5.02 24.90
N ALA A 190 1.48 -4.46 24.53
CA ALA A 190 0.86 -3.26 25.10
C ALA A 190 -0.66 -3.45 25.23
N LEU A 191 -1.36 -2.43 25.73
CA LEU A 191 -2.83 -2.41 25.66
C LEU A 191 -3.29 -2.41 24.19
N PRO A 192 -4.37 -3.13 23.83
CA PRO A 192 -4.79 -3.24 22.43
C PRO A 192 -5.18 -1.91 21.78
N SER A 193 -5.60 -0.91 22.56
CA SER A 193 -5.90 0.45 22.11
C SER A 193 -4.67 1.26 21.67
N VAL A 194 -3.47 0.80 22.03
CA VAL A 194 -2.19 1.50 21.83
C VAL A 194 -1.30 0.79 20.80
N ARG A 195 -1.54 -0.50 20.58
CA ARG A 195 -0.78 -1.31 19.64
C ARG A 195 -1.31 -1.06 18.22
N CYS A 196 -0.50 -0.42 17.38
CA CYS A 196 -0.85 -0.18 15.98
C CYS A 196 -0.21 -1.21 15.04
N GLN A 197 0.84 -1.93 15.47
CA GLN A 197 1.56 -2.89 14.63
C GLN A 197 1.66 -4.27 15.29
N VAL A 198 1.85 -5.32 14.48
CA VAL A 198 2.01 -6.70 14.97
C VAL A 198 3.42 -7.25 14.82
N VAL A 199 4.27 -6.59 14.02
CA VAL A 199 5.65 -6.98 13.73
C VAL A 199 6.61 -5.81 13.93
N ASP A 200 7.88 -6.11 14.20
CA ASP A 200 8.92 -5.10 14.42
C ASP A 200 9.29 -4.33 13.14
N VAL A 201 10.02 -3.22 13.30
CA VAL A 201 10.39 -2.33 12.20
C VAL A 201 11.26 -3.04 11.16
N ARG A 202 12.15 -3.94 11.58
CA ARG A 202 12.99 -4.68 10.62
C ARG A 202 12.12 -5.55 9.70
N THR A 203 11.17 -6.29 10.28
CA THR A 203 10.21 -7.11 9.54
C THR A 203 9.33 -6.26 8.63
N GLN A 204 8.91 -5.07 9.06
CA GLN A 204 8.18 -4.11 8.21
C GLN A 204 9.01 -3.74 6.97
N LEU A 205 10.28 -3.37 7.16
CA LEU A 205 11.18 -2.99 6.06
C LEU A 205 11.45 -4.17 5.10
N ASP A 206 11.71 -5.37 5.64
CA ASP A 206 11.97 -6.57 4.83
C ASP A 206 10.75 -6.97 3.97
N ASN A 207 9.53 -6.54 4.34
CA ASN A 207 8.31 -6.80 3.59
C ASN A 207 7.81 -5.59 2.76
N GLY A 208 8.61 -4.54 2.61
CA GLY A 208 8.38 -3.47 1.64
C GLY A 208 7.94 -2.11 2.21
N ILE A 209 7.77 -1.98 3.53
CA ILE A 209 7.49 -0.67 4.15
C ILE A 209 8.68 0.27 3.92
N ARG A 210 8.42 1.51 3.48
CA ARG A 210 9.45 2.56 3.32
C ARG A 210 9.03 3.92 3.88
N PHE A 211 7.84 4.02 4.48
CA PHE A 211 7.45 5.19 5.29
C PHE A 211 7.15 4.76 6.72
N LEU A 212 7.82 5.39 7.69
CA LEU A 212 7.66 5.09 9.12
C LEU A 212 7.16 6.33 9.88
N ASP A 213 5.98 6.25 10.50
CA ASP A 213 5.51 7.25 11.47
C ASP A 213 6.03 6.91 12.87
N ILE A 214 7.00 7.69 13.35
CA ILE A 214 7.64 7.49 14.64
C ILE A 214 7.32 8.68 15.55
N ARG A 215 6.85 8.37 16.76
CA ARG A 215 6.41 9.34 17.75
C ARG A 215 7.26 9.24 19.00
N VAL A 216 7.82 10.39 19.39
CA VAL A 216 8.85 10.46 20.42
C VAL A 216 8.52 11.48 21.50
N GLN A 217 8.98 11.20 22.72
CA GLN A 217 8.97 12.12 23.84
C GLN A 217 10.40 12.24 24.40
N PRO A 218 10.95 13.45 24.55
CA PRO A 218 12.21 13.63 25.28
C PRO A 218 12.13 13.09 26.71
N ALA A 219 13.16 12.34 27.12
CA ALA A 219 13.30 11.83 28.48
C ALA A 219 13.49 12.96 29.52
N SER A 220 14.11 14.05 29.09
CA SER A 220 14.29 15.27 29.86
C SER A 220 13.68 16.44 29.10
N ALA A 221 12.85 17.24 29.79
CA ALA A 221 12.15 18.36 29.18
C ALA A 221 12.99 19.64 29.06
N THR A 222 14.15 19.70 29.74
CA THR A 222 14.95 20.94 29.87
C THR A 222 16.44 20.74 29.62
N ASP A 223 16.94 19.51 29.68
CA ASP A 223 18.36 19.20 29.51
C ASP A 223 18.61 18.51 28.17
N THR A 224 19.11 19.28 27.20
CA THR A 224 19.45 18.80 25.84
C THR A 224 20.76 18.01 25.79
N SER A 225 21.51 17.89 26.89
CA SER A 225 22.66 16.97 26.97
C SER A 225 22.20 15.50 27.05
N LYS A 226 20.98 15.27 27.54
CA LYS A 226 20.34 13.94 27.57
C LYS A 226 19.76 13.64 26.20
N ARG A 227 20.29 12.60 25.55
CA ARG A 227 19.90 12.20 24.21
C ARG A 227 18.59 11.40 24.16
N ASP A 228 18.20 10.76 25.27
CA ASP A 228 17.17 9.73 25.24
C ASP A 228 15.81 10.28 24.79
N LEU A 229 15.30 9.68 23.72
CA LEU A 229 13.95 9.90 23.20
C LEU A 229 13.13 8.63 23.39
N TYR A 230 12.10 8.70 24.22
CA TYR A 230 11.18 7.59 24.46
C TYR A 230 10.21 7.46 23.30
N LEU A 231 9.94 6.22 22.91
CA LEU A 231 8.88 5.88 21.96
C LEU A 231 7.54 5.87 22.69
N VAL A 232 6.55 6.56 22.14
CA VAL A 232 5.24 6.79 22.78
C VAL A 232 4.08 6.64 21.79
N HIS A 233 2.86 6.57 22.31
CA HIS A 233 1.62 6.67 21.54
C HIS A 233 0.56 7.36 22.40
N GLY A 234 0.36 8.65 22.15
CA GLY A 234 -0.35 9.54 23.07
C GLY A 234 0.26 9.50 24.47
N ALA A 235 -0.59 9.47 25.50
CA ALA A 235 -0.17 9.43 26.90
C ALA A 235 0.21 8.02 27.41
N PHE A 236 0.17 7.00 26.55
CA PHE A 236 0.19 5.61 27.00
C PHE A 236 1.53 4.90 26.74
N PRO A 237 1.91 3.95 27.62
CA PRO A 237 3.10 3.13 27.39
C PRO A 237 2.89 2.20 26.20
N ILE A 238 3.84 2.22 25.27
CA ILE A 238 3.82 1.35 24.08
C ILE A 238 4.38 -0.06 24.36
N SER A 239 4.76 -0.35 25.61
CA SER A 239 5.23 -1.67 26.04
C SER A 239 4.99 -1.90 27.54
N LEU A 240 4.50 -3.09 27.90
CA LEU A 240 4.36 -3.55 29.28
C LEU A 240 5.67 -4.08 29.89
N THR A 241 6.75 -4.15 29.11
CA THR A 241 8.07 -4.65 29.55
C THR A 241 9.13 -3.55 29.67
N GLY A 242 8.67 -2.30 29.86
CA GLY A 242 9.51 -1.14 30.08
C GLY A 242 9.67 -0.23 28.85
N THR A 243 10.24 0.94 29.10
CA THR A 243 10.42 2.02 28.12
C THR A 243 11.25 1.57 26.92
N LYS A 244 10.89 2.07 25.73
CA LYS A 244 11.59 1.84 24.47
C LYS A 244 12.07 3.18 23.92
N TYR A 245 13.14 3.14 23.12
CA TYR A 245 13.90 4.32 22.73
C TYR A 245 14.00 4.44 21.21
N LEU A 246 14.33 5.64 20.72
CA LEU A 246 14.50 5.89 19.28
C LEU A 246 15.72 5.16 18.68
N ASP A 247 16.85 5.08 19.39
CA ASP A 247 18.12 4.56 18.84
C ASP A 247 17.98 3.18 18.17
N PRO A 248 17.34 2.16 18.81
CA PRO A 248 17.17 0.85 18.18
C PRO A 248 16.37 0.90 16.87
N VAL A 249 15.39 1.80 16.74
CA VAL A 249 14.59 1.93 15.52
C VAL A 249 15.42 2.52 14.39
N LEU A 250 16.18 3.59 14.65
CA LEU A 250 17.06 4.18 13.65
C LEU A 250 18.20 3.24 13.26
N ASN A 251 18.78 2.51 14.22
CA ASN A 251 19.80 1.49 13.94
C ASN A 251 19.26 0.37 13.02
N ALA A 252 18.01 -0.07 13.22
CA ALA A 252 17.39 -1.03 12.31
C ALA A 252 17.22 -0.47 10.89
N CYS A 253 16.89 0.83 10.76
CA CYS A 253 16.79 1.50 9.47
C CYS A 253 18.17 1.65 8.79
N TYR A 254 19.20 2.06 9.53
CA TYR A 254 20.56 2.18 9.00
C TYR A 254 21.10 0.83 8.52
N ALA A 255 20.98 -0.22 9.34
CA ALA A 255 21.41 -1.57 8.96
C ALA A 255 20.62 -2.12 7.76
N PHE A 256 19.34 -1.73 7.62
CA PHE A 256 18.55 -2.08 6.45
C PHE A 256 19.06 -1.39 5.18
N LEU A 257 19.35 -0.10 5.23
CA LEU A 257 19.85 0.65 4.08
C LEU A 257 21.28 0.25 3.69
N GLU A 258 22.12 -0.11 4.65
CA GLU A 258 23.45 -0.67 4.38
C GLU A 258 23.36 -2.00 3.63
N ALA A 259 22.40 -2.87 4.00
CA ALA A 259 22.16 -4.15 3.32
C ALA A 259 21.41 -4.01 1.98
N ASN A 260 20.75 -2.87 1.76
CA ASN A 260 19.89 -2.58 0.61
C ASN A 260 20.09 -1.13 0.14
N PRO A 261 21.26 -0.77 -0.42
CA PRO A 261 21.60 0.62 -0.76
C PRO A 261 20.76 1.22 -1.88
N SER A 262 20.00 0.39 -2.61
CA SER A 262 19.01 0.84 -3.59
C SER A 262 17.80 1.52 -2.94
N GLU A 263 17.54 1.28 -1.67
CA GLU A 263 16.32 1.73 -1.01
C GLU A 263 16.51 3.10 -0.34
N THR A 264 15.41 3.72 0.04
CA THR A 264 15.36 4.91 0.89
C THR A 264 14.20 4.77 1.87
N ILE A 265 14.27 5.37 3.05
CA ILE A 265 13.19 5.30 4.06
C ILE A 265 12.78 6.71 4.44
N LEU A 266 11.50 7.03 4.27
CA LEU A 266 10.90 8.24 4.81
C LEU A 266 10.60 8.03 6.29
N VAL A 267 11.16 8.87 7.15
CA VAL A 267 10.97 8.81 8.59
C VAL A 267 10.22 10.06 9.04
N SER A 268 8.94 9.89 9.34
CA SER A 268 8.11 10.91 10.00
C SER A 268 8.42 10.94 11.48
N LEU A 269 8.92 12.07 11.97
CA LEU A 269 9.20 12.30 13.39
C LEU A 269 8.25 13.34 13.95
N LYS A 270 7.51 12.95 14.99
CA LYS A 270 6.56 13.81 15.70
C LYS A 270 6.83 13.80 17.19
N ARG A 271 6.77 14.96 17.85
CA ARG A 271 6.70 15.03 19.31
C ARG A 271 5.33 14.58 19.80
N GLU A 272 5.32 13.72 20.80
CA GLU A 272 4.09 13.26 21.45
C GLU A 272 4.38 12.92 22.93
N GLY A 273 3.34 12.54 23.67
CA GLY A 273 3.44 12.18 25.08
C GLY A 273 2.95 13.27 26.03
N VAL A 274 3.06 12.99 27.34
CA VAL A 274 2.62 13.89 28.42
C VAL A 274 3.73 14.80 28.93
N GLY A 275 4.94 14.68 28.38
CA GLY A 275 6.08 15.50 28.76
C GLY A 275 5.91 16.98 28.40
N SER A 276 6.52 17.86 29.19
CA SER A 276 6.49 19.32 28.99
C SER A 276 7.56 19.85 28.02
N ALA A 277 8.30 18.95 27.34
CA ALA A 277 9.29 19.34 26.35
C ALA A 277 8.63 20.05 25.16
N THR A 278 9.26 21.12 24.66
CA THR A 278 8.82 21.84 23.46
C THR A 278 9.33 21.16 22.18
N ASP A 279 8.77 21.53 21.03
CA ASP A 279 9.28 21.07 19.73
C ASP A 279 10.72 21.54 19.50
N ALA A 280 11.03 22.81 19.84
CA ALA A 280 12.39 23.33 19.78
C ALA A 280 13.39 22.52 20.63
N HIS A 281 12.96 22.05 21.80
CA HIS A 281 13.78 21.18 22.66
C HIS A 281 14.01 19.81 22.02
N LEU A 282 12.97 19.20 21.44
CA LEU A 282 13.10 17.97 20.66
C LEU A 282 14.05 18.17 19.47
N ALA A 283 13.89 19.26 18.71
CA ALA A 283 14.72 19.60 17.57
C ALA A 283 16.20 19.70 17.95
N ALA A 284 16.51 20.36 19.08
CA ALA A 284 17.88 20.46 19.59
C ALA A 284 18.49 19.09 19.95
N ILE A 285 17.71 18.19 20.57
CA ILE A 285 18.16 16.82 20.88
C ILE A 285 18.41 16.04 19.60
N LEU A 286 17.45 16.06 18.66
CA LEU A 286 17.54 15.37 17.37
C LEU A 286 18.76 15.85 16.58
N GLN A 287 18.94 17.16 16.43
CA GLN A 287 20.07 17.73 15.71
C GLN A 287 21.40 17.31 16.32
N LYS A 288 21.56 17.48 17.63
CA LYS A 288 22.83 17.24 18.34
C LYS A 288 23.23 15.78 18.39
N HIS A 289 22.28 14.88 18.68
CA HIS A 289 22.59 13.50 19.03
C HIS A 289 22.25 12.49 17.93
N TYR A 290 21.36 12.83 17.00
CA TYR A 290 20.85 11.91 16.00
C TYR A 290 21.27 12.27 14.58
N PHE A 291 21.13 13.54 14.18
CA PHE A 291 21.38 13.97 12.81
C PHE A 291 22.84 14.35 12.56
N LEU A 292 23.43 15.27 13.34
CA LEU A 292 24.83 15.68 13.13
C LEU A 292 25.82 14.50 13.15
N PRO A 293 25.72 13.53 14.09
CA PRO A 293 26.64 12.39 14.10
C PRO A 293 26.43 11.39 12.97
N ASN A 294 25.33 11.50 12.21
CA ASN A 294 24.96 10.58 11.14
C ASN A 294 24.58 11.35 9.86
N ALA A 295 25.18 12.52 9.62
CA ALA A 295 24.74 13.43 8.58
C ALA A 295 24.68 12.79 7.18
N GLU A 296 25.64 11.91 6.85
CA GLU A 296 25.65 11.20 5.56
C GLU A 296 24.49 10.20 5.38
N LYS A 297 23.85 9.77 6.48
CA LYS A 297 22.73 8.81 6.47
C LYS A 297 21.37 9.49 6.29
N TRP A 298 21.32 10.82 6.28
CA TRP A 298 20.08 11.58 6.16
C TRP A 298 20.09 12.45 4.91
N TYR A 299 18.95 12.53 4.24
CA TYR A 299 18.65 13.61 3.32
C TYR A 299 18.12 14.80 4.12
N ALA A 300 18.85 15.90 4.10
CA ALA A 300 18.54 17.11 4.86
C ALA A 300 17.80 18.19 4.06
N GLY A 301 17.60 18.00 2.76
CA GLY A 301 16.96 19.00 1.90
C GLY A 301 15.48 19.24 2.23
N ALA A 302 15.01 20.47 1.99
CA ALA A 302 13.63 20.88 2.25
C ALA A 302 12.64 20.51 1.13
N ALA A 303 13.14 20.25 -0.08
CA ALA A 303 12.36 19.84 -1.24
C ALA A 303 12.25 18.31 -1.36
N ILE A 304 11.17 17.84 -2.00
CA ILE A 304 10.99 16.42 -2.35
C ILE A 304 12.19 15.96 -3.22
N PRO A 305 12.98 14.96 -2.77
CA PRO A 305 14.12 14.51 -3.54
C PRO A 305 13.72 13.62 -4.70
N TYR A 306 14.58 13.59 -5.72
CA TYR A 306 14.65 12.50 -6.68
C TYR A 306 15.27 11.26 -6.04
N LEU A 307 14.91 10.07 -6.56
CA LEU A 307 15.29 8.80 -5.98
C LEU A 307 16.81 8.67 -5.85
N HIS A 308 17.58 9.06 -6.88
CA HIS A 308 19.05 9.03 -6.84
C HIS A 308 19.65 9.75 -5.63
N SER A 309 19.04 10.86 -5.19
CA SER A 309 19.52 11.64 -4.04
C SER A 309 19.16 10.98 -2.71
N ALA A 310 18.04 10.25 -2.69
CA ALA A 310 17.46 9.63 -1.51
C ALA A 310 18.00 8.21 -1.21
N ARG A 311 18.49 7.48 -2.23
CA ARG A 311 19.02 6.12 -2.06
C ARG A 311 20.10 6.05 -0.98
N GLY A 312 20.03 4.99 -0.18
CA GLY A 312 20.93 4.73 0.95
C GLY A 312 20.73 5.67 2.14
N LYS A 313 19.73 6.57 2.12
CA LYS A 313 19.49 7.57 3.17
C LYS A 313 18.09 7.50 3.76
N LEU A 314 17.96 8.02 4.97
CA LEU A 314 16.69 8.37 5.58
C LEU A 314 16.26 9.76 5.10
N VAL A 315 15.01 9.91 4.68
CA VAL A 315 14.41 11.20 4.33
C VAL A 315 13.56 11.65 5.51
N LEU A 316 13.92 12.78 6.13
CA LEU A 316 13.19 13.30 7.28
C LEU A 316 11.87 13.94 6.82
N VAL A 317 10.75 13.48 7.38
CA VAL A 317 9.46 14.17 7.37
C VAL A 317 9.29 14.80 8.76
N ARG A 318 9.45 16.12 8.83
CA ARG A 318 9.55 16.86 10.10
C ARG A 318 8.16 17.31 10.57
N ARG A 319 7.61 16.67 11.61
CA ARG A 319 6.34 17.04 12.26
C ARG A 319 6.56 17.71 13.63
N TYR A 320 7.59 18.53 13.73
CA TYR A 320 7.91 19.34 14.90
C TYR A 320 8.50 20.68 14.46
N GLU A 321 8.22 21.73 15.21
CA GLU A 321 8.82 23.05 14.98
C GLU A 321 10.30 23.11 15.38
N VAL A 322 11.08 23.85 14.60
CA VAL A 322 12.43 24.26 15.01
C VAL A 322 12.35 25.65 15.64
N ALA A 323 13.28 25.98 16.53
CA ALA A 323 13.38 27.36 17.00
C ALA A 323 13.68 28.26 15.79
N ALA A 324 12.95 29.38 15.65
CA ALA A 324 13.35 30.43 14.73
C ALA A 324 14.79 30.85 15.08
N SER A 325 15.67 30.91 14.09
CA SER A 325 16.95 31.57 14.26
C SER A 325 16.66 32.99 14.77
N PRO A 326 17.27 33.44 15.89
CA PRO A 326 17.12 34.81 16.33
C PRO A 326 17.92 35.71 15.38
N GLU A 327 17.36 36.02 14.22
CA GLU A 327 17.91 37.03 13.33
C GLU A 327 17.20 38.35 13.60
N LEU A 328 17.96 39.23 14.24
CA LEU A 328 17.95 40.68 14.14
C LEU A 328 16.75 41.23 13.34
N GLU A 329 15.76 41.76 14.05
CA GLU A 329 14.78 42.70 13.50
C GLU A 329 15.53 43.94 12.97
N THR A 330 16.01 43.87 11.73
CA THR A 330 16.38 45.06 10.96
C THR A 330 15.55 45.07 9.70
N GLU A 331 14.52 45.92 9.73
CA GLU A 331 13.68 46.31 8.61
C GLU A 331 14.55 46.78 7.43
N THR A 332 14.70 45.96 6.40
CA THR A 332 15.03 46.38 5.03
C THR A 332 14.74 45.24 4.06
N GLU A 333 13.82 45.49 3.12
CA GLU A 333 13.55 44.67 1.92
C GLU A 333 14.06 45.43 0.67
N PRO A 334 14.17 44.81 -0.53
CA PRO A 334 14.50 43.41 -0.83
C PRO A 334 15.45 43.30 -2.04
N GLU A 335 16.68 42.77 -1.93
CA GLU A 335 17.43 42.33 -3.12
C GLU A 335 18.31 41.12 -2.81
N THR A 336 18.13 40.06 -3.61
CA THR A 336 18.88 38.79 -3.69
C THR A 336 18.74 37.80 -2.53
N GLU A 337 18.18 36.62 -2.86
CA GLU A 337 18.05 35.36 -2.10
C GLU A 337 18.96 35.27 -0.87
N PRO A 338 18.42 35.31 0.37
CA PRO A 338 19.18 34.88 1.51
C PRO A 338 19.11 33.35 1.57
N ASP A 339 20.27 32.70 1.54
CA ASP A 339 20.51 31.35 2.08
C ASP A 339 20.22 31.34 3.59
N THR A 340 18.97 31.65 3.99
CA THR A 340 18.47 31.31 5.32
C THR A 340 18.54 29.79 5.44
N PRO A 341 19.27 29.24 6.45
CA PRO A 341 19.37 27.81 6.61
C PRO A 341 17.96 27.24 6.85
N THR A 342 17.40 26.65 5.81
CA THR A 342 16.09 26.01 5.87
C THR A 342 16.19 24.86 6.85
N ALA A 343 15.22 24.77 7.77
CA ALA A 343 15.14 23.69 8.73
C ALA A 343 15.25 22.33 8.02
N PRO A 344 15.99 21.35 8.56
CA PRO A 344 16.28 20.12 7.84
C PRO A 344 15.02 19.29 7.58
N GLY A 345 15.00 18.65 6.41
CA GLY A 345 13.97 17.71 6.01
C GLY A 345 12.70 18.36 5.44
N LEU A 346 11.77 17.51 5.02
CA LEU A 346 10.48 17.91 4.46
C LEU A 346 9.58 18.47 5.56
N ASP A 347 9.26 19.75 5.48
CA ASP A 347 8.50 20.44 6.53
C ASP A 347 7.02 20.02 6.54
N ALA A 348 6.64 19.35 7.62
CA ALA A 348 5.30 18.84 7.86
C ALA A 348 4.73 19.38 9.19
N SER A 349 5.23 20.52 9.71
CA SER A 349 4.82 21.04 11.01
C SER A 349 3.41 21.64 11.01
N ALA A 350 2.99 22.26 9.89
CA ALA A 350 1.65 22.81 9.66
C ALA A 350 0.59 21.73 9.34
N TRP A 351 0.64 20.57 10.02
CA TRP A 351 -0.20 19.40 9.76
C TRP A 351 -1.63 19.60 10.30
N PRO A 352 -2.66 19.68 9.43
CA PRO A 352 -4.02 19.89 9.89
C PRO A 352 -4.55 18.66 10.63
N HIS A 353 -5.16 18.90 11.79
CA HIS A 353 -5.73 17.84 12.61
C HIS A 353 -6.98 17.23 11.98
N ASN A 354 -7.09 15.90 12.03
CA ASN A 354 -8.26 15.13 11.59
C ASN A 354 -8.73 15.43 10.15
N ALA A 355 -7.82 15.76 9.23
CA ALA A 355 -8.15 16.25 7.90
C ALA A 355 -8.59 15.11 6.95
N THR A 356 -9.74 15.27 6.29
CA THR A 356 -10.18 14.36 5.22
C THR A 356 -9.44 14.61 3.89
N HIS A 357 -8.96 15.85 3.72
CA HIS A 357 -8.07 16.29 2.65
C HIS A 357 -7.42 17.63 3.07
N ALA A 358 -6.11 17.78 2.85
CA ALA A 358 -5.45 19.07 2.92
C ALA A 358 -4.16 19.11 2.09
N LEU A 359 -3.74 20.32 1.72
CA LEU A 359 -2.41 20.61 1.18
C LEU A 359 -1.65 21.46 2.21
N HIS A 360 -0.42 21.06 2.54
CA HIS A 360 0.48 21.87 3.36
C HIS A 360 1.93 21.47 3.10
N GLY A 361 2.83 22.46 3.03
CA GLY A 361 4.23 22.22 2.67
C GLY A 361 4.33 21.36 1.39
N PRO A 362 5.21 20.35 1.35
CA PRO A 362 5.33 19.45 0.20
C PRO A 362 4.34 18.27 0.24
N PHE A 363 3.22 18.37 0.97
CA PHE A 363 2.30 17.24 1.21
C PHE A 363 0.86 17.52 0.77
N CYS A 364 0.22 16.47 0.26
CA CYS A 364 -1.24 16.36 0.13
C CYS A 364 -1.69 15.22 1.05
N ILE A 365 -2.57 15.47 2.02
CA ILE A 365 -2.84 14.50 3.08
C ILE A 365 -4.31 14.14 3.25
N GLN A 366 -4.57 12.89 3.62
CA GLN A 366 -5.77 12.46 4.36
C GLN A 366 -5.31 11.82 5.69
N ASP A 367 -5.74 12.39 6.80
CA ASP A 367 -5.48 11.95 8.18
C ASP A 367 -6.72 12.10 9.07
N PHE A 368 -7.87 11.62 8.58
CA PHE A 368 -9.11 11.51 9.35
C PHE A 368 -8.95 10.40 10.40
N CYS A 369 -8.36 10.74 11.54
CA CYS A 369 -7.88 9.78 12.53
C CYS A 369 -8.81 9.63 13.75
N GLU A 370 -9.76 10.54 13.97
CA GLU A 370 -10.70 10.48 15.10
C GLU A 370 -11.98 9.72 14.74
N ILE A 371 -11.93 8.40 14.92
CA ILE A 371 -13.08 7.53 14.65
C ILE A 371 -13.85 7.30 15.95
N MET A 372 -14.84 8.15 16.21
CA MET A 372 -15.53 8.17 17.51
C MET A 372 -16.41 6.95 17.76
N HIS A 373 -17.02 6.40 16.71
CA HIS A 373 -17.93 5.25 16.76
C HIS A 373 -17.67 4.28 15.60
N PRO A 374 -17.95 2.97 15.75
CA PRO A 374 -17.76 1.99 14.68
C PRO A 374 -18.51 2.33 13.38
N ALA A 375 -19.62 3.06 13.49
CA ALA A 375 -20.40 3.54 12.34
C ALA A 375 -19.65 4.55 11.45
N ALA A 376 -18.57 5.17 11.93
CA ALA A 376 -17.73 6.10 11.17
C ALA A 376 -16.54 5.41 10.48
N ILE A 377 -16.34 4.10 10.67
CA ILE A 377 -15.29 3.34 9.98
C ILE A 377 -15.51 3.34 8.44
N PRO A 378 -16.75 3.19 7.92
CA PRO A 378 -17.02 3.38 6.50
C PRO A 378 -16.63 4.77 5.97
N ASP A 379 -16.83 5.84 6.74
CA ASP A 379 -16.42 7.20 6.35
C ASP A 379 -14.90 7.31 6.22
N LYS A 380 -14.15 6.67 7.13
CA LYS A 380 -12.69 6.57 7.00
C LYS A 380 -12.28 5.88 5.69
N LEU A 381 -12.92 4.76 5.36
CA LEU A 381 -12.65 4.04 4.12
C LEU A 381 -13.00 4.90 2.89
N LEU A 382 -14.11 5.63 2.92
CA LEU A 382 -14.51 6.57 1.89
C LEU A 382 -13.42 7.63 1.65
N HIS A 383 -12.94 8.26 2.71
CA HIS A 383 -11.87 9.27 2.62
C HIS A 383 -10.55 8.68 2.11
N ALA A 384 -10.21 7.46 2.52
CA ALA A 384 -9.04 6.75 2.03
C ALA A 384 -9.13 6.44 0.52
N ASN A 385 -10.27 5.94 0.04
CA ASN A 385 -10.51 5.66 -1.37
C ASN A 385 -10.51 6.95 -2.22
N ALA A 386 -11.12 8.02 -1.71
CA ALA A 386 -11.08 9.32 -2.37
C ALA A 386 -9.65 9.88 -2.47
N HIS A 387 -8.80 9.65 -1.46
CA HIS A 387 -7.40 10.05 -1.51
C HIS A 387 -6.57 9.22 -2.50
N LEU A 388 -6.84 7.91 -2.60
CA LEU A 388 -6.23 7.07 -3.66
C LEU A 388 -6.60 7.57 -5.06
N ALA A 389 -7.87 7.93 -5.28
CA ALA A 389 -8.29 8.48 -6.57
C ALA A 389 -7.57 9.80 -6.90
N ARG A 390 -7.35 10.68 -5.90
CA ARG A 390 -6.57 11.91 -6.07
C ARG A 390 -5.12 11.63 -6.44
N ALA A 391 -4.46 10.69 -5.74
CA ALA A 391 -3.08 10.30 -6.04
C ALA A 391 -2.96 9.68 -7.45
N ALA A 392 -3.92 8.83 -7.84
CA ALA A 392 -3.96 8.21 -9.16
C ALA A 392 -4.12 9.24 -10.29
N SER A 393 -4.86 10.31 -10.03
CA SER A 393 -5.14 11.37 -11.00
C SER A 393 -3.97 12.35 -11.17
N ALA A 394 -2.96 12.28 -10.30
CA ALA A 394 -1.80 13.15 -10.38
C ALA A 394 -0.90 12.75 -11.56
N THR A 395 -0.34 13.76 -12.23
CA THR A 395 0.73 13.59 -13.23
C THR A 395 2.03 14.08 -12.62
N HIS A 396 3.00 13.19 -12.48
CA HIS A 396 4.32 13.49 -11.94
C HIS A 396 5.27 13.86 -13.07
N PHE A 397 6.10 14.87 -12.82
CA PHE A 397 7.09 15.38 -13.77
C PHE A 397 8.43 14.67 -13.55
N VAL A 398 8.87 13.94 -14.56
CA VAL A 398 10.11 13.16 -14.58
C VAL A 398 11.04 13.78 -15.63
N PRO A 399 12.21 14.30 -15.22
CA PRO A 399 13.17 14.91 -16.13
C PRO A 399 13.59 13.95 -17.25
N GLY A 400 13.55 14.43 -18.49
CA GLY A 400 13.87 13.64 -19.69
C GLY A 400 12.73 12.76 -20.21
N VAL A 401 11.60 12.71 -19.51
CA VAL A 401 10.41 11.94 -19.95
C VAL A 401 9.28 12.88 -20.34
N ASN A 402 8.82 13.72 -19.41
CA ASN A 402 7.73 14.67 -19.64
C ASN A 402 8.04 16.09 -19.11
N THR A 403 9.28 16.34 -18.73
CA THR A 403 9.81 17.68 -18.47
C THR A 403 11.28 17.75 -18.88
N ASP A 404 11.79 18.95 -19.10
CA ASP A 404 13.16 19.17 -19.57
C ASP A 404 14.20 18.71 -18.53
N VAL A 405 15.34 18.19 -18.99
CA VAL A 405 16.41 17.70 -18.09
C VAL A 405 17.15 18.86 -17.42
N THR A 406 17.32 19.98 -18.12
CA THR A 406 18.09 21.13 -17.66
C THR A 406 17.27 22.07 -16.77
N ASN A 407 15.98 22.20 -17.05
CA ASN A 407 15.02 23.03 -16.32
C ASN A 407 13.74 22.22 -16.02
N PRO A 408 13.83 21.20 -15.15
CA PRO A 408 12.68 20.34 -14.88
C PRO A 408 11.61 21.09 -14.10
N ILE A 409 10.34 20.77 -14.39
CA ILE A 409 9.23 21.16 -13.53
C ILE A 409 9.45 20.49 -12.15
N PRO A 410 9.41 21.24 -11.04
CA PRO A 410 9.64 20.69 -9.71
C PRO A 410 8.67 19.55 -9.35
N PRO A 411 9.09 18.60 -8.50
CA PRO A 411 8.21 17.55 -8.02
C PRO A 411 6.93 18.09 -7.37
N GLY A 412 5.80 17.45 -7.68
CA GLY A 412 4.53 17.70 -6.99
C GLY A 412 4.52 17.20 -5.54
N PRO A 413 3.42 17.43 -4.80
CA PRO A 413 3.33 17.05 -3.40
C PRO A 413 3.37 15.53 -3.21
N LEU A 414 3.90 15.09 -2.05
CA LEU A 414 3.78 13.72 -1.61
C LEU A 414 2.37 13.46 -1.06
N TYR A 415 1.64 12.55 -1.69
CA TYR A 415 0.29 12.16 -1.27
C TYR A 415 0.39 11.19 -0.08
N LEU A 416 -0.09 11.59 1.10
CA LEU A 416 -0.07 10.81 2.34
C LEU A 416 -1.49 10.37 2.70
N ASN A 417 -1.74 9.07 2.66
CA ASN A 417 -3.04 8.48 2.95
C ASN A 417 -2.97 7.60 4.20
N PHE A 418 -3.33 8.15 5.36
CA PHE A 418 -3.43 7.37 6.58
C PHE A 418 -4.71 6.55 6.55
N LEU A 419 -4.57 5.22 6.60
CA LEU A 419 -5.70 4.28 6.77
C LEU A 419 -6.05 4.08 8.24
N SER A 420 -5.10 4.40 9.12
CA SER A 420 -5.23 4.35 10.57
C SER A 420 -6.22 5.37 11.13
N GLY A 421 -6.75 5.05 12.29
CA GLY A 421 -7.56 5.93 13.13
C GLY A 421 -7.79 5.24 14.46
N SER A 422 -8.32 5.96 15.45
CA SER A 422 -8.74 5.34 16.70
C SER A 422 -9.69 6.21 17.51
N ASN A 423 -10.37 5.57 18.46
CA ASN A 423 -10.81 6.23 19.69
C ASN A 423 -10.48 5.30 20.85
N PHE A 424 -9.65 5.77 21.78
CA PHE A 424 -9.15 5.01 22.91
C PHE A 424 -10.28 4.47 23.80
N PHE A 425 -11.33 5.27 24.03
CA PHE A 425 -12.42 4.96 24.95
C PHE A 425 -13.47 4.02 24.36
N ASN A 426 -13.37 3.70 23.06
CA ASN A 426 -14.33 2.86 22.37
C ASN A 426 -13.63 1.64 21.76
N VAL A 427 -13.87 0.47 22.35
CA VAL A 427 -13.27 -0.81 21.94
C VAL A 427 -13.57 -1.15 20.46
N GLY A 428 -14.73 -0.72 19.96
CA GLY A 428 -15.13 -0.95 18.57
C GLY A 428 -14.34 -0.13 17.55
N THR A 429 -13.54 0.84 18.00
CA THR A 429 -12.73 1.76 17.20
C THR A 429 -11.27 1.73 17.62
N TRP A 430 -10.81 0.62 18.16
CA TRP A 430 -9.38 0.39 18.36
C TRP A 430 -8.68 0.09 17.02
N PRO A 431 -7.35 0.33 16.91
CA PRO A 431 -6.60 0.19 15.66
C PRO A 431 -6.89 -1.10 14.89
N GLU A 432 -6.92 -2.24 15.57
CA GLU A 432 -7.23 -3.56 14.98
C GLU A 432 -8.61 -3.62 14.31
N LYS A 433 -9.63 -3.01 14.92
CA LYS A 433 -11.01 -3.04 14.39
C LYS A 433 -11.14 -2.19 13.15
N ILE A 434 -10.47 -1.03 13.14
CA ILE A 434 -10.46 -0.10 12.01
C ILE A 434 -9.66 -0.72 10.87
N ALA A 435 -8.43 -1.18 11.13
CA ALA A 435 -7.55 -1.80 10.13
C ALA A 435 -8.23 -2.99 9.43
N ARG A 436 -8.96 -3.84 10.16
CA ARG A 436 -9.71 -4.96 9.58
C ARG A 436 -10.68 -4.53 8.47
N VAL A 437 -11.32 -3.38 8.62
CA VAL A 437 -12.29 -2.86 7.65
C VAL A 437 -11.59 -2.02 6.59
N VAL A 438 -10.77 -1.06 7.01
CA VAL A 438 -10.18 -0.06 6.10
C VAL A 438 -9.09 -0.68 5.22
N ASN A 439 -8.16 -1.47 5.77
CA ASN A 439 -7.12 -2.10 4.94
C ASN A 439 -7.76 -3.06 3.92
N ARG A 440 -8.75 -3.85 4.34
CA ARG A 440 -9.48 -4.75 3.44
C ARG A 440 -10.27 -3.98 2.37
N GLY A 441 -10.94 -2.90 2.76
CA GLY A 441 -11.71 -2.06 1.84
C GLY A 441 -10.82 -1.36 0.81
N VAL A 442 -9.65 -0.90 1.21
CA VAL A 442 -8.65 -0.31 0.30
C VAL A 442 -8.05 -1.36 -0.62
N GLU A 443 -7.70 -2.55 -0.11
CA GLU A 443 -7.26 -3.68 -0.92
C GLU A 443 -8.32 -4.04 -1.99
N GLN A 444 -9.59 -4.11 -1.57
CA GLN A 444 -10.72 -4.34 -2.45
C GLN A 444 -10.86 -3.24 -3.51
N TRP A 445 -10.72 -1.96 -3.14
CA TRP A 445 -10.76 -0.82 -4.06
C TRP A 445 -9.66 -0.91 -5.13
N MET A 446 -8.43 -1.21 -4.72
CA MET A 446 -7.29 -1.39 -5.62
C MET A 446 -7.52 -2.52 -6.62
N CYS A 447 -8.03 -3.66 -6.15
CA CYS A 447 -8.36 -4.82 -6.99
C CYS A 447 -9.55 -4.55 -7.92
N ALA A 448 -10.54 -3.78 -7.46
CA ALA A 448 -11.78 -3.58 -8.20
C ALA A 448 -11.67 -2.50 -9.27
N GLY A 449 -10.88 -1.44 -9.03
CA GLY A 449 -11.15 -0.22 -9.78
C GLY A 449 -10.22 0.97 -9.71
N HIS A 450 -9.15 0.90 -8.91
CA HIS A 450 -8.22 2.03 -8.78
C HIS A 450 -7.64 2.43 -10.14
N HIS A 451 -7.79 3.70 -10.53
CA HIS A 451 -7.33 4.24 -11.83
C HIS A 451 -8.09 3.74 -13.09
N LEU A 452 -9.36 3.32 -12.97
CA LEU A 452 -10.24 3.13 -14.14
C LEU A 452 -10.92 4.45 -14.55
N GLY A 453 -11.07 4.69 -15.86
CA GLY A 453 -11.61 5.94 -16.43
C GLY A 453 -13.12 6.12 -16.28
N VAL A 454 -13.85 5.02 -16.10
CA VAL A 454 -15.22 5.06 -15.58
C VAL A 454 -15.15 4.64 -14.11
N PRO A 455 -15.67 5.41 -13.14
CA PRO A 455 -15.63 5.05 -11.74
C PRO A 455 -16.20 3.66 -11.49
N VAL A 456 -15.60 2.89 -10.59
CA VAL A 456 -16.16 1.62 -10.11
C VAL A 456 -17.23 1.92 -9.07
N GLY A 457 -18.35 2.50 -9.52
CA GLY A 457 -19.49 2.83 -8.67
C GLY A 457 -19.16 3.76 -7.49
N ASP A 458 -20.18 3.95 -6.64
CA ASP A 458 -20.06 4.63 -5.34
C ASP A 458 -18.86 4.07 -4.56
N PRO A 459 -17.97 4.91 -3.99
CA PRO A 459 -16.90 4.46 -3.10
C PRO A 459 -17.37 3.60 -1.90
N GLN A 460 -18.67 3.64 -1.55
CA GLN A 460 -19.31 2.76 -0.56
C GLN A 460 -19.64 1.35 -1.09
N ALA A 461 -19.67 1.15 -2.42
CA ALA A 461 -20.01 -0.11 -3.08
C ALA A 461 -19.14 -0.36 -4.33
N PRO A 462 -17.83 -0.63 -4.16
CA PRO A 462 -16.93 -0.90 -5.29
C PRO A 462 -17.40 -2.13 -6.08
N GLY A 463 -17.96 -1.89 -7.27
CA GLY A 463 -18.38 -2.93 -8.21
C GLY A 463 -19.65 -2.62 -9.01
N HIS A 464 -20.42 -1.58 -8.65
CA HIS A 464 -21.60 -1.17 -9.42
C HIS A 464 -21.27 -0.13 -10.49
N ALA A 465 -21.01 -0.56 -11.73
CA ALA A 465 -20.98 0.35 -12.88
C ALA A 465 -21.95 -0.18 -13.96
N SER A 466 -22.90 0.66 -14.39
CA SER A 466 -23.65 0.47 -15.64
C SER A 466 -22.72 0.81 -16.81
N VAL A 467 -22.63 -0.06 -17.81
CA VAL A 467 -21.81 0.17 -19.01
C VAL A 467 -22.73 0.37 -20.20
N ASP A 468 -22.59 1.50 -20.88
CA ASP A 468 -23.03 1.70 -22.26
C ASP A 468 -21.80 1.76 -23.18
N GLY A 469 -21.50 0.64 -23.88
CA GLY A 469 -20.52 0.49 -24.98
C GLY A 469 -19.03 0.58 -24.57
N VAL A 470 -18.04 -0.15 -25.10
CA VAL A 470 -17.87 -1.19 -26.15
C VAL A 470 -17.30 -2.44 -25.44
N ASP A 471 -17.47 -3.63 -26.05
CA ASP A 471 -17.07 -4.97 -25.57
C ASP A 471 -16.13 -5.09 -24.35
N GLY A 472 -16.71 -5.11 -23.14
CA GLY A 472 -16.21 -5.84 -21.96
C GLY A 472 -14.94 -5.35 -21.26
N VAL A 473 -14.08 -4.53 -21.89
CA VAL A 473 -12.84 -3.98 -21.30
C VAL A 473 -13.09 -2.58 -20.74
N ARG A 474 -12.61 -2.31 -19.52
CA ARG A 474 -12.68 -0.98 -18.89
C ARG A 474 -11.34 -0.27 -18.99
N GLY A 475 -11.34 0.90 -19.63
CA GLY A 475 -10.14 1.73 -19.83
C GLY A 475 -9.66 2.50 -18.59
N VAL A 476 -8.48 3.11 -18.74
CA VAL A 476 -7.69 3.78 -17.69
C VAL A 476 -8.17 5.21 -17.43
N GLY A 477 -8.05 5.69 -16.19
CA GLY A 477 -8.32 7.08 -15.81
C GLY A 477 -7.19 8.03 -16.19
N GLY A 478 -7.40 9.34 -16.02
CA GLY A 478 -6.31 10.31 -16.17
C GLY A 478 -5.27 10.20 -15.05
N GLY A 479 -4.04 10.66 -15.30
CA GLY A 479 -2.93 10.64 -14.34
C GLY A 479 -1.99 9.43 -14.49
N ASP A 480 -1.13 9.21 -13.49
CA ASP A 480 -0.12 8.14 -13.53
C ASP A 480 -0.52 6.87 -12.75
N GLY A 481 -1.71 6.84 -12.14
CA GLY A 481 -2.21 5.64 -11.44
C GLY A 481 -1.56 5.31 -10.09
N ALA A 482 -0.66 6.17 -9.60
CA ALA A 482 0.02 5.99 -8.33
C ALA A 482 -0.95 5.96 -7.13
N ALA A 483 -0.57 5.26 -6.06
CA ALA A 483 -1.30 5.24 -4.79
C ALA A 483 -0.82 6.32 -3.79
N GLY A 484 0.30 6.98 -4.07
CA GLY A 484 1.02 7.79 -3.08
C GLY A 484 1.57 6.94 -1.94
N VAL A 485 1.75 7.54 -0.77
CA VAL A 485 2.11 6.83 0.46
C VAL A 485 0.86 6.33 1.16
N VAL A 486 0.73 5.02 1.32
CA VAL A 486 -0.42 4.40 2.02
C VAL A 486 0.04 3.94 3.40
N VAL A 487 -0.42 4.62 4.45
CA VAL A 487 0.05 4.41 5.83
C VAL A 487 -0.94 3.54 6.60
N MET A 488 -0.51 2.34 6.99
CA MET A 488 -1.36 1.26 7.51
C MET A 488 -1.12 0.96 9.00
N ASP A 489 -2.16 0.46 9.67
CA ASP A 489 -2.06 -0.29 10.93
C ASP A 489 -2.09 -1.80 10.65
N MET A 490 -1.56 -2.59 11.58
CA MET A 490 -1.63 -4.06 11.62
C MET A 490 -1.03 -4.76 10.40
N VAL A 491 0.05 -4.23 9.83
CA VAL A 491 0.71 -4.88 8.69
C VAL A 491 1.29 -6.23 9.10
N GLY A 492 1.19 -7.23 8.22
CA GLY A 492 1.65 -8.60 8.49
C GLY A 492 0.74 -9.42 9.41
N GLU A 493 -0.39 -8.88 9.86
CA GLU A 493 -1.37 -9.65 10.64
C GLU A 493 -1.86 -10.87 9.85
N GLY A 494 -1.88 -12.04 10.50
CA GLY A 494 -2.23 -13.31 9.84
C GLY A 494 -1.23 -13.74 8.75
N GLY A 495 -0.04 -13.14 8.69
CA GLY A 495 0.95 -13.37 7.63
C GLY A 495 0.62 -12.66 6.32
N SER A 496 -0.42 -11.82 6.30
CA SER A 496 -0.88 -11.13 5.09
C SER A 496 -0.07 -9.86 4.86
N TRP A 497 0.57 -9.79 3.68
CA TRP A 497 1.26 -8.60 3.17
C TRP A 497 0.63 -8.08 1.88
N ASP A 498 -0.53 -8.60 1.48
CA ASP A 498 -1.15 -8.34 0.17
C ASP A 498 -1.32 -6.85 -0.14
N LEU A 499 -1.89 -6.06 0.79
CA LEU A 499 -2.04 -4.61 0.58
C LEU A 499 -0.68 -3.89 0.41
N VAL A 500 0.35 -4.27 1.18
CA VAL A 500 1.71 -3.72 1.02
C VAL A 500 2.23 -4.03 -0.38
N ARG A 501 2.05 -5.27 -0.86
CA ARG A 501 2.48 -5.71 -2.18
C ARG A 501 1.71 -5.02 -3.30
N LEU A 502 0.40 -4.81 -3.13
CA LEU A 502 -0.42 -4.04 -4.09
C LEU A 502 0.09 -2.60 -4.20
N VAL A 503 0.37 -1.93 -3.08
CA VAL A 503 0.90 -0.56 -3.09
C VAL A 503 2.24 -0.49 -3.82
N VAL A 504 3.15 -1.44 -3.58
CA VAL A 504 4.40 -1.55 -4.34
C VAL A 504 4.12 -1.77 -5.84
N GLY A 505 3.16 -2.63 -6.17
CA GLY A 505 2.73 -2.90 -7.54
C GLY A 505 2.22 -1.66 -8.28
N MET A 506 1.64 -0.68 -7.58
CA MET A 506 1.11 0.54 -8.20
C MET A 506 2.21 1.44 -8.82
N ASN A 507 3.49 1.17 -8.57
CA ASN A 507 4.59 1.83 -9.27
C ASN A 507 4.65 1.49 -10.77
N MET A 508 3.93 0.46 -11.21
CA MET A 508 3.79 0.11 -12.63
C MET A 508 3.38 1.27 -13.54
N GLY A 509 2.52 2.19 -13.08
CA GLY A 509 2.03 3.28 -13.94
C GLY A 509 3.11 4.31 -14.25
N VAL A 510 3.93 4.64 -13.26
CA VAL A 510 5.10 5.50 -13.47
C VAL A 510 6.19 4.76 -14.24
N LEU A 511 6.34 3.45 -14.06
CA LEU A 511 7.28 2.63 -14.85
C LEU A 511 6.90 2.56 -16.32
N GLU A 512 5.61 2.38 -16.65
CA GLU A 512 5.09 2.42 -18.02
C GLU A 512 5.44 3.74 -18.70
N LYS A 513 5.25 4.86 -17.98
CA LYS A 513 5.57 6.20 -18.46
C LYS A 513 7.06 6.38 -18.79
N VAL A 514 7.96 5.86 -17.95
CA VAL A 514 9.41 5.94 -18.21
C VAL A 514 9.84 4.97 -19.32
N GLY A 515 9.26 3.77 -19.38
CA GLY A 515 9.56 2.76 -20.40
C GLY A 515 9.18 3.19 -21.82
N ARG A 516 8.18 4.08 -21.97
CA ARG A 516 7.82 4.71 -23.25
C ARG A 516 8.79 5.82 -23.69
N GLY A 517 9.81 6.14 -22.89
CA GLY A 517 10.74 7.26 -23.10
C GLY A 517 12.16 6.89 -23.53
N VAL A 518 12.39 5.73 -24.16
CA VAL A 518 13.70 5.36 -24.73
C VAL A 518 13.73 5.55 -26.24
#